data_AF-A0A6P8TFX9-F1
#
_entry.id   AF-A0A6P8TFX9-F1
#
_cell.length_a   1.000
_cell.length_b   1.000
_cell.length_c   1.000
_cell.angle_alpha   90.00
_cell.angle_beta   90.00
_cell.angle_gamma   90.00
#
_symmetry.space_group_name_H-M   'P 1'
#
loop_
_entity.id
_entity.type
_entity.pdbx_description
1 polymer ?
#
loop_
_entity_poly.entity_id
_entity_poly.type
_entity_poly.pdbx_seq_one_letter_code
_entity_poly.pdbx_strand_id
1 'polypeptide(L)'
;MLRLGNILLWMAAAIILCQARPNVKLHSQSSSGLRSDCAANVMRLSLDKALAVGNQLEVEAINGTKHILLTPSMAAQCGYSMESDPWGNTRIYTSLMGCFVDNKDDATFNVGLRLKMYGENPSDVVSHDVSQTCSYTRWASREILCDRNYMEVSHHMANLDAEAKGQTWDGKDEKLNANLEASGASQGIWKMTFYTPEPVAMVLQEAEQAGYAAKTTSSRLVMRSPYNTAETYSEDVAGVPMEVFRVSAYYMAPQGLNVVNLAAACPKGGVLFTEDMISWHVPRRVTPLLDGRITVSEMHMGINGQRLDRSQMAARGYTLSTTDFHIVVEIPVGSPDGYYKSHAPDYQYHITYFVEPMLEVLWREDDTQDDTRYKVLFPIMTPLMPQSPQIQDDTVPETRVFSVLLGTFLHDVELRNITFSTGVLTVEESNAKGFTVQEHSLANGSKSFSLQVPFDADVVLKHNPQRLVTSYFLPLIFGLIVLPEETPFALPVDLQASLQDIVLPIMAGTCDQNQFYISVKFGSHGSNFKAIVGPRELTAEMAEDYNFYENGTHLSLILPYTAKDAVFELLTAESVKSRIDLLLMD
;
A
#
# COMPACT_ATOMS: atom_id res chain seq x y z
N MET A 1 -69.50 -17.58 -35.77
CA MET A 1 -69.74 -17.91 -37.19
C MET A 1 -68.48 -17.57 -37.97
N LEU A 2 -68.05 -18.51 -38.81
CA LEU A 2 -66.89 -18.48 -39.68
C LEU A 2 -66.77 -17.18 -40.50
N ARG A 3 -65.54 -16.73 -40.79
CA ARG A 3 -64.97 -16.91 -42.14
C ARG A 3 -63.48 -16.55 -42.24
N LEU A 4 -62.72 -17.58 -42.62
CA LEU A 4 -61.47 -17.50 -43.39
C LEU A 4 -61.67 -16.76 -44.71
N GLY A 5 -60.59 -16.20 -45.26
CA GLY A 5 -60.52 -15.83 -46.67
C GLY A 5 -59.16 -15.30 -47.11
N ASN A 6 -58.17 -16.18 -47.28
CA ASN A 6 -56.94 -15.93 -48.04
C ASN A 6 -57.28 -15.64 -49.51
N ILE A 7 -56.66 -14.62 -50.13
CA ILE A 7 -56.40 -14.57 -51.58
C ILE A 7 -54.98 -14.03 -51.80
N LEU A 8 -54.22 -14.83 -52.56
CA LEU A 8 -52.87 -14.59 -53.03
C LEU A 8 -52.81 -13.68 -54.28
N LEU A 9 -51.58 -13.20 -54.53
CA LEU A 9 -50.86 -13.16 -55.83
C LEU A 9 -50.66 -11.80 -56.56
N TRP A 10 -49.45 -11.26 -56.32
CA TRP A 10 -48.43 -10.71 -57.26
C TRP A 10 -48.60 -9.31 -57.87
N MET A 11 -47.60 -8.45 -57.63
CA MET A 11 -46.67 -7.92 -58.64
C MET A 11 -45.50 -7.20 -57.97
N ALA A 12 -44.30 -7.41 -58.51
CA ALA A 12 -43.02 -6.95 -58.00
C ALA A 12 -42.76 -5.45 -58.28
N ALA A 13 -42.10 -4.77 -57.34
CA ALA A 13 -41.28 -3.60 -57.63
C ALA A 13 -40.17 -3.49 -56.57
N ALA A 14 -38.93 -3.66 -57.02
CA ALA A 14 -37.73 -3.51 -56.22
C ALA A 14 -37.42 -2.02 -56.00
N ILE A 15 -37.27 -1.60 -54.74
CA ILE A 15 -36.48 -0.41 -54.37
C ILE A 15 -35.66 -0.77 -53.13
N ILE A 16 -34.34 -0.74 -53.29
CA ILE A 16 -33.33 -0.90 -52.25
C ILE A 16 -33.28 0.41 -51.45
N LEU A 17 -33.43 0.33 -50.14
CA LEU A 17 -32.96 1.35 -49.20
C LEU A 17 -32.58 0.67 -47.88
N CYS A 18 -31.29 0.35 -47.78
CA CYS A 18 -30.63 0.04 -46.52
C CYS A 18 -30.71 1.27 -45.62
N GLN A 19 -31.32 1.15 -44.44
CA GLN A 19 -31.01 2.01 -43.31
C GLN A 19 -30.33 1.17 -42.23
N ALA A 20 -29.02 1.38 -42.13
CA ALA A 20 -28.17 0.87 -41.07
C ALA A 20 -28.56 1.55 -39.76
N ARG A 21 -28.89 0.74 -38.75
CA ARG A 21 -28.97 1.16 -37.35
C ARG A 21 -27.57 1.57 -36.87
N PRO A 22 -27.46 2.56 -35.96
CA PRO A 22 -26.17 3.02 -35.46
C PRO A 22 -25.47 1.90 -34.69
N ASN A 23 -24.24 1.61 -35.10
CA ASN A 23 -23.33 0.69 -34.43
C ASN A 23 -23.07 1.17 -33.00
N VAL A 24 -23.60 0.42 -32.02
CA VAL A 24 -23.06 0.39 -30.67
C VAL A 24 -21.61 -0.08 -30.80
N LYS A 25 -20.66 0.83 -30.58
CA LYS A 25 -19.24 0.49 -30.55
C LYS A 25 -19.01 -0.49 -29.40
N LEU A 26 -18.63 -1.69 -29.82
CA LEU A 26 -18.18 -2.80 -29.01
C LEU A 26 -17.06 -2.32 -28.07
N HIS A 27 -17.28 -2.42 -26.75
CA HIS A 27 -16.21 -2.32 -25.77
C HIS A 27 -15.13 -3.33 -26.13
N SER A 28 -13.90 -2.85 -26.36
CA SER A 28 -12.74 -3.73 -26.53
C SER A 28 -12.56 -4.58 -25.27
N GLN A 29 -12.39 -5.87 -25.48
CA GLN A 29 -12.23 -6.90 -24.45
C GLN A 29 -11.24 -6.47 -23.36
N SER A 30 -11.71 -6.41 -22.10
CA SER A 30 -10.85 -6.28 -20.93
C SER A 30 -10.11 -7.60 -20.71
N SER A 31 -8.81 -7.64 -21.01
CA SER A 31 -7.92 -8.58 -20.33
C SER A 31 -7.98 -8.27 -18.84
N SER A 32 -8.25 -9.28 -18.01
CA SER A 32 -8.86 -9.20 -16.67
C SER A 32 -8.13 -8.39 -15.57
N GLY A 33 -7.10 -7.60 -15.90
CA GLY A 33 -6.41 -6.71 -14.95
C GLY A 33 -5.77 -5.46 -15.57
N LEU A 34 -5.97 -5.19 -16.88
CA LEU A 34 -5.56 -3.93 -17.51
C LEU A 34 -6.78 -3.03 -17.74
N ARG A 35 -6.69 -1.77 -17.36
CA ARG A 35 -7.72 -0.77 -17.62
C ARG A 35 -7.12 0.55 -18.05
N SER A 36 -7.50 1.03 -19.22
CA SER A 36 -7.17 2.37 -19.69
C SER A 36 -8.38 3.30 -19.63
N ASP A 37 -8.15 4.57 -19.29
CA ASP A 37 -9.15 5.62 -19.33
C ASP A 37 -8.53 6.99 -19.66
N CYS A 38 -9.35 7.93 -20.12
CA CYS A 38 -8.92 9.27 -20.48
C CYS A 38 -9.38 10.26 -19.39
N ALA A 39 -8.42 10.79 -18.65
CA ALA A 39 -8.62 11.68 -17.53
C ALA A 39 -8.31 13.12 -17.93
N ALA A 40 -9.17 13.68 -18.79
CA ALA A 40 -8.97 14.98 -19.45
C ALA A 40 -7.72 15.01 -20.35
N ASN A 41 -6.76 15.89 -20.08
CA ASN A 41 -5.53 16.06 -20.84
C ASN A 41 -4.45 14.99 -20.57
N VAL A 42 -4.80 13.90 -19.85
CA VAL A 42 -3.91 12.77 -19.53
C VAL A 42 -4.65 11.46 -19.79
N MET A 43 -3.96 10.47 -20.37
CA MET A 43 -4.41 9.08 -20.43
C MET A 43 -3.84 8.33 -19.22
N ARG A 44 -4.67 7.50 -18.57
CA ARG A 44 -4.29 6.67 -17.43
C ARG A 44 -4.44 5.20 -17.80
N LEU A 45 -3.42 4.40 -17.50
CA LEU A 45 -3.43 2.95 -17.59
C LEU A 45 -3.20 2.37 -16.19
N SER A 46 -4.12 1.52 -15.74
CA SER A 46 -4.03 0.79 -14.47
C SER A 46 -3.76 -0.69 -14.74
N LEU A 47 -2.82 -1.24 -13.99
CA LEU A 47 -2.40 -2.64 -14.02
C LEU A 47 -2.61 -3.24 -12.62
N ASP A 48 -3.40 -4.31 -12.53
CA ASP A 48 -3.63 -5.06 -11.30
C ASP A 48 -2.39 -5.90 -10.95
N LYS A 49 -2.09 -6.00 -9.65
CA LYS A 49 -1.03 -6.87 -9.11
C LYS A 49 -1.04 -8.28 -9.68
N ALA A 50 -2.20 -8.84 -10.00
CA ALA A 50 -2.33 -10.20 -10.56
C ALA A 50 -1.55 -10.39 -11.87
N LEU A 51 -1.20 -9.29 -12.56
CA LEU A 51 -0.40 -9.29 -13.77
C LEU A 51 1.09 -9.01 -13.50
N ALA A 52 1.42 -8.43 -12.34
CA ALA A 52 2.73 -7.90 -12.01
C ALA A 52 3.52 -8.73 -10.97
N VAL A 53 2.94 -9.80 -10.38
CA VAL A 53 3.60 -10.56 -9.29
C VAL A 53 4.94 -11.14 -9.73
N GLY A 54 6.02 -10.70 -9.06
CA GLY A 54 7.38 -11.21 -9.22
C GLY A 54 8.23 -10.56 -10.31
N ASN A 55 7.69 -9.57 -11.04
CA ASN A 55 8.22 -9.20 -12.34
C ASN A 55 8.70 -7.76 -12.44
N GLN A 56 9.90 -7.55 -13.00
CA GLN A 56 10.34 -6.23 -13.45
C GLN A 56 9.38 -5.79 -14.58
N LEU A 57 8.76 -4.62 -14.45
CA LEU A 57 7.91 -4.04 -15.48
C LEU A 57 8.72 -3.06 -16.33
N GLU A 58 8.82 -3.35 -17.63
CA GLU A 58 9.30 -2.40 -18.62
C GLU A 58 8.13 -1.87 -19.45
N VAL A 59 8.13 -0.56 -19.68
CA VAL A 59 7.11 0.12 -20.47
C VAL A 59 7.75 0.67 -21.73
N GLU A 60 7.21 0.31 -22.88
CA GLU A 60 7.61 0.83 -24.18
C GLU A 60 6.48 1.66 -24.79
N ALA A 61 6.80 2.83 -25.36
CA ALA A 61 5.85 3.56 -26.19
C ALA A 61 5.82 2.98 -27.61
N ILE A 62 4.63 2.85 -28.19
CA ILE A 62 4.43 2.36 -29.55
C ILE A 62 4.38 3.56 -30.50
N ASN A 63 5.37 3.68 -31.38
CA ASN A 63 5.44 4.72 -32.42
C ASN A 63 5.41 4.07 -33.81
N GLY A 64 4.20 3.92 -34.37
CA GLY A 64 3.99 3.16 -35.60
C GLY A 64 4.36 1.69 -35.40
N THR A 65 5.41 1.23 -36.07
CA THR A 65 5.94 -0.15 -35.93
C THR A 65 7.10 -0.27 -34.95
N LYS A 66 7.59 0.85 -34.38
CA LYS A 66 8.71 0.86 -33.44
C LYS A 66 8.20 0.81 -32.00
N HIS A 67 8.93 0.10 -31.15
CA HIS A 67 8.75 0.11 -29.70
C HIS A 67 9.92 0.87 -29.08
N ILE A 68 9.63 1.87 -28.24
CA ILE A 68 10.62 2.76 -27.63
C ILE A 68 10.57 2.58 -26.12
N LEU A 69 11.61 2.00 -25.53
CA LEU A 69 11.71 1.78 -24.07
C LEU A 69 11.72 3.10 -23.30
N LEU A 70 10.73 3.33 -22.43
CA LEU A 70 10.63 4.54 -21.62
C LEU A 70 11.52 4.43 -20.37
N THR A 71 12.76 4.90 -20.48
CA THR A 71 13.63 5.10 -19.31
C THR A 71 13.07 6.22 -18.42
N PRO A 72 13.43 6.31 -17.12
CA PRO A 72 12.92 7.36 -16.24
C PRO A 72 13.16 8.79 -16.76
N SER A 73 14.34 9.05 -17.33
CA SER A 73 14.66 10.35 -17.93
C SER A 73 13.82 10.65 -19.17
N MET A 74 13.72 9.69 -20.09
CA MET A 74 12.92 9.87 -21.30
C MET A 74 11.43 9.95 -20.98
N ALA A 75 10.94 9.21 -19.98
CA ALA A 75 9.56 9.28 -19.54
C ALA A 75 9.20 10.70 -19.09
N ALA A 76 10.00 11.32 -18.22
CA ALA A 76 9.78 12.70 -17.78
C ALA A 76 9.84 13.70 -18.96
N GLN A 77 10.86 13.58 -19.82
CA GLN A 77 11.01 14.41 -21.02
C GLN A 77 9.82 14.25 -21.99
N CYS A 78 9.26 13.05 -22.10
CA CYS A 78 8.22 12.73 -23.05
C CYS A 78 6.79 12.77 -22.52
N GLY A 79 6.58 13.19 -21.26
CA GLY A 79 5.25 13.31 -20.67
C GLY A 79 4.64 11.97 -20.24
N TYR A 80 5.47 11.07 -19.74
CA TYR A 80 5.07 9.79 -19.14
C TYR A 80 5.50 9.75 -17.66
N SER A 81 4.62 9.24 -16.82
CA SER A 81 4.91 8.97 -15.42
C SER A 81 4.34 7.62 -15.00
N MET A 82 4.92 7.04 -13.96
CA MET A 82 4.52 5.73 -13.45
C MET A 82 4.59 5.74 -11.93
N GLU A 83 3.65 5.04 -11.31
CA GLU A 83 3.59 4.78 -9.88
C GLU A 83 3.18 3.33 -9.68
N SER A 84 3.85 2.65 -8.74
CA SER A 84 3.48 1.31 -8.31
C SER A 84 3.26 1.32 -6.80
N ASP A 85 2.14 0.79 -6.35
CA ASP A 85 1.98 0.50 -4.94
C ASP A 85 2.84 -0.71 -4.53
N PRO A 86 3.17 -0.86 -3.24
CA PRO A 86 3.99 -1.97 -2.75
C PRO A 86 3.38 -3.37 -2.97
N TRP A 87 2.12 -3.44 -3.43
CA TRP A 87 1.41 -4.68 -3.69
C TRP A 87 1.39 -5.05 -5.16
N GLY A 88 2.01 -4.23 -6.02
CA GLY A 88 2.16 -4.48 -7.44
C GLY A 88 1.08 -3.85 -8.31
N ASN A 89 0.12 -3.08 -7.76
CA ASN A 89 -0.79 -2.33 -8.60
C ASN A 89 -0.07 -1.11 -9.16
N THR A 90 -0.05 -0.99 -10.48
CA THR A 90 0.71 0.06 -11.16
C THR A 90 -0.22 0.98 -11.93
N ARG A 91 0.05 2.29 -11.89
CA ARG A 91 -0.61 3.31 -12.70
C ARG A 91 0.42 4.02 -13.56
N ILE A 92 0.16 4.05 -14.86
CA ILE A 92 0.95 4.78 -15.85
C ILE A 92 0.11 5.94 -16.36
N TYR A 93 0.71 7.13 -16.41
CA TYR A 93 0.08 8.33 -16.93
C TYR A 93 0.82 8.77 -18.19
N THR A 94 0.05 9.28 -19.15
CA THR A 94 0.58 9.79 -20.41
C THR A 94 -0.10 11.10 -20.73
N SER A 95 0.66 12.19 -20.76
CA SER A 95 0.17 13.47 -21.31
C SER A 95 -0.32 13.24 -22.74
N LEU A 96 -1.50 13.79 -23.08
CA LEU A 96 -1.99 13.74 -24.46
C LEU A 96 -1.07 14.52 -25.42
N MET A 97 -0.26 15.43 -24.88
CA MET A 97 0.79 16.12 -25.62
C MET A 97 2.12 15.38 -25.58
N GLY A 98 2.21 14.16 -25.06
CA GLY A 98 3.45 13.39 -24.91
C GLY A 98 4.20 13.13 -26.23
N CYS A 99 5.44 12.64 -26.14
CA CYS A 99 6.11 12.03 -27.30
C CYS A 99 5.36 10.76 -27.72
N PHE A 100 5.45 10.36 -28.99
CA PHE A 100 4.89 9.10 -29.50
C PHE A 100 3.35 8.97 -29.39
N VAL A 101 2.66 10.00 -28.91
CA VAL A 101 1.21 10.12 -29.00
C VAL A 101 0.86 10.64 -30.39
N ASP A 102 0.05 9.88 -31.13
CA ASP A 102 -0.49 10.32 -32.42
C ASP A 102 -1.59 11.37 -32.17
N ASN A 103 -1.26 12.63 -32.41
CA ASN A 103 -2.13 13.78 -32.21
C ASN A 103 -2.71 14.25 -33.54
N LYS A 104 -4.05 14.22 -33.64
CA LYS A 104 -4.82 14.74 -34.76
C LYS A 104 -5.53 16.02 -34.34
N ASP A 105 -5.04 17.14 -34.87
CA ASP A 105 -5.61 18.48 -34.75
C ASP A 105 -5.86 18.96 -33.31
N ASP A 106 -5.01 18.52 -32.36
CA ASP A 106 -5.17 18.78 -30.93
C ASP A 106 -6.56 18.37 -30.40
N ALA A 107 -7.22 17.40 -31.03
CA ALA A 107 -8.60 17.01 -30.71
C ALA A 107 -8.73 15.52 -30.41
N THR A 108 -7.97 14.68 -31.13
CA THR A 108 -7.98 13.23 -30.98
C THR A 108 -6.56 12.72 -30.83
N PHE A 109 -6.33 11.92 -29.79
CA PHE A 109 -5.01 11.45 -29.38
C PHE A 109 -5.03 9.93 -29.30
N ASN A 110 -4.15 9.26 -30.03
CA ASN A 110 -3.96 7.81 -29.90
C ASN A 110 -2.67 7.54 -29.15
N VAL A 111 -2.81 6.90 -27.99
CA VAL A 111 -1.69 6.46 -27.16
C VAL A 111 -1.54 4.95 -27.32
N GLY A 112 -0.31 4.51 -27.55
CA GLY A 112 0.04 3.10 -27.64
C GLY A 112 1.18 2.77 -26.68
N LEU A 113 0.98 1.78 -25.82
CA LEU A 113 1.97 1.30 -24.86
C LEU A 113 2.13 -0.22 -24.99
N ARG A 114 3.34 -0.71 -24.79
CA ARG A 114 3.65 -2.13 -24.65
C ARG A 114 4.27 -2.36 -23.27
N LEU A 115 3.62 -3.21 -22.49
CA LEU A 115 4.09 -3.63 -21.17
C LEU A 115 4.83 -4.95 -21.31
N LYS A 116 6.06 -5.03 -20.83
CA LYS A 116 6.85 -6.26 -20.73
C LYS A 116 7.06 -6.59 -19.26
N MET A 117 6.61 -7.77 -18.86
CA MET A 117 6.71 -8.26 -17.49
C MET A 117 7.62 -9.49 -17.50
N TYR A 118 8.75 -9.39 -16.81
CA TYR A 118 9.77 -10.44 -16.77
C TYR A 118 9.58 -11.34 -15.55
N GLY A 119 9.36 -12.63 -15.76
CA GLY A 119 9.34 -13.67 -14.72
C GLY A 119 10.61 -13.77 -13.89
N GLU A 120 10.64 -14.69 -12.92
CA GLU A 120 11.86 -15.04 -12.18
C GLU A 120 13.02 -15.45 -13.11
N ASN A 121 12.70 -16.03 -14.28
CA ASN A 121 13.65 -16.24 -15.36
C ASN A 121 13.51 -15.12 -16.40
N PRO A 122 14.61 -14.48 -16.84
CA PRO A 122 14.58 -13.43 -17.86
C PRO A 122 13.99 -13.84 -19.22
N SER A 123 13.87 -15.15 -19.48
CA SER A 123 13.24 -15.72 -20.67
C SER A 123 11.70 -15.73 -20.61
N ASP A 124 11.12 -15.62 -19.42
CA ASP A 124 9.68 -15.70 -19.19
C ASP A 124 9.08 -14.30 -19.28
N VAL A 125 9.03 -13.76 -20.51
CA VAL A 125 8.51 -12.41 -20.76
C VAL A 125 7.07 -12.49 -21.26
N VAL A 126 6.15 -11.92 -20.48
CA VAL A 126 4.77 -11.70 -20.91
C VAL A 126 4.64 -10.26 -21.41
N SER A 127 4.15 -10.08 -22.63
CA SER A 127 3.93 -8.74 -23.19
C SER A 127 2.48 -8.44 -23.50
N HIS A 128 2.01 -7.26 -23.09
CA HIS A 128 0.68 -6.75 -23.41
C HIS A 128 0.78 -5.42 -24.14
N ASP A 129 0.11 -5.34 -25.28
CA ASP A 129 -0.04 -4.10 -26.02
C ASP A 129 -1.38 -3.45 -25.64
N VAL A 130 -1.32 -2.18 -25.29
CA VAL A 130 -2.46 -1.34 -24.91
C VAL A 130 -2.54 -0.18 -25.88
N SER A 131 -3.72 0.04 -26.45
CA SER A 131 -4.00 1.24 -27.23
C SER A 131 -5.26 1.91 -26.72
N GLN A 132 -5.16 3.22 -26.51
CA GLN A 132 -6.26 4.06 -26.04
C GLN A 132 -6.36 5.31 -26.90
N THR A 133 -7.56 5.55 -27.44
CA THR A 133 -7.89 6.82 -28.09
C THR A 133 -8.59 7.74 -27.10
N CYS A 134 -8.09 8.96 -26.93
CA CYS A 134 -8.67 10.01 -26.12
C CYS A 134 -9.15 11.16 -26.99
N SER A 135 -10.31 11.74 -26.65
CA SER A 135 -10.80 12.96 -27.28
C SER A 135 -10.81 14.08 -26.25
N TYR A 136 -10.19 15.20 -26.60
CA TYR A 136 -10.09 16.36 -25.74
C TYR A 136 -9.98 17.63 -26.58
N THR A 137 -11.03 18.43 -26.60
CA THR A 137 -11.19 19.59 -27.50
C THR A 137 -11.30 20.92 -26.79
N ARG A 138 -11.49 20.92 -25.47
CA ARG A 138 -11.74 22.12 -24.66
C ARG A 138 -10.44 22.71 -24.09
N TRP A 139 -9.42 22.89 -24.93
CA TRP A 139 -8.15 23.48 -24.50
C TRP A 139 -8.34 24.91 -24.00
N ALA A 140 -7.69 25.25 -22.89
CA ALA A 140 -7.52 26.64 -22.50
C ALA A 140 -6.38 27.30 -23.32
N SER A 141 -6.32 28.64 -23.33
CA SER A 141 -5.22 29.38 -23.98
C SER A 141 -3.87 28.88 -23.46
N ARG A 142 -3.77 28.66 -22.15
CA ARG A 142 -2.62 28.05 -21.47
C ARG A 142 -3.06 26.84 -20.64
N GLU A 143 -2.39 25.70 -20.76
CA GLU A 143 -2.59 24.57 -19.83
C GLU A 143 -1.27 24.19 -19.17
N ILE A 144 -1.30 24.00 -17.86
CA ILE A 144 -0.17 23.59 -17.04
C ILE A 144 -0.52 22.28 -16.36
N LEU A 145 0.39 21.31 -16.45
CA LEU A 145 0.29 20.00 -15.81
C LEU A 145 1.51 19.79 -14.93
N CYS A 146 1.28 19.69 -13.63
CA CYS A 146 2.25 19.25 -12.64
C CYS A 146 2.02 17.76 -12.40
N ASP A 147 2.88 16.92 -12.97
CA ASP A 147 2.89 15.47 -12.74
C ASP A 147 3.97 15.12 -11.71
N ARG A 148 4.20 13.83 -11.45
CA ARG A 148 5.14 13.31 -10.44
C ARG A 148 6.60 13.64 -10.75
N ASN A 149 6.98 13.53 -12.02
CA ASN A 149 8.37 13.58 -12.49
C ASN A 149 8.65 14.69 -13.50
N TYR A 150 7.62 15.40 -14.00
CA TYR A 150 7.78 16.55 -14.87
C TYR A 150 6.70 17.62 -14.66
N MET A 151 7.03 18.83 -15.13
CA MET A 151 6.14 19.96 -15.29
C MET A 151 5.96 20.21 -16.79
N GLU A 152 4.73 20.38 -17.24
CA GLU A 152 4.38 20.65 -18.64
C GLU A 152 3.58 21.94 -18.72
N VAL A 153 3.89 22.75 -19.73
CA VAL A 153 3.08 23.91 -20.12
C VAL A 153 2.81 23.85 -21.61
N SER A 154 1.54 24.06 -21.98
CA SER A 154 1.12 24.22 -23.36
C SER A 154 0.44 25.56 -23.55
N HIS A 155 0.72 26.23 -24.66
CA HIS A 155 0.14 27.52 -25.00
C HIS A 155 -0.39 27.51 -26.43
N HIS A 156 -1.54 28.14 -26.63
CA HIS A 156 -2.18 28.26 -27.93
C HIS A 156 -1.36 29.19 -28.85
N MET A 157 -1.06 28.73 -30.05
CA MET A 157 -0.46 29.53 -31.12
C MET A 157 -1.60 30.16 -31.93
N ALA A 158 -1.63 31.48 -32.06
CA ALA A 158 -2.63 32.14 -32.90
C ALA A 158 -2.62 31.55 -34.33
N ASN A 159 -3.81 31.29 -34.88
CA ASN A 159 -4.02 30.57 -36.13
C ASN A 159 -3.16 31.14 -37.28
N LEU A 160 -2.35 30.27 -37.88
CA LEU A 160 -1.52 30.55 -39.05
C LEU A 160 -2.30 30.97 -40.31
N ASP A 161 -3.62 30.78 -40.33
CA ASP A 161 -4.49 31.03 -41.49
C ASP A 161 -5.48 32.20 -41.32
N ALA A 162 -5.58 32.81 -40.13
CA ALA A 162 -6.68 33.74 -39.84
C ALA A 162 -6.43 35.19 -40.35
N GLU A 163 -5.18 35.60 -40.58
CA GLU A 163 -4.86 36.98 -41.00
C GLU A 163 -4.79 37.19 -42.52
N ALA A 164 -4.82 36.12 -43.33
CA ALA A 164 -4.75 36.24 -44.80
C ALA A 164 -6.05 36.72 -45.48
N LYS A 165 -7.13 36.98 -44.73
CA LYS A 165 -8.43 37.41 -45.30
C LYS A 165 -8.90 38.79 -44.85
N GLY A 166 -8.05 39.61 -44.27
CA GLY A 166 -8.49 40.87 -43.68
C GLY A 166 -7.48 42.01 -43.74
N GLN A 167 -6.98 42.36 -44.93
CA GLN A 167 -6.55 43.74 -45.25
C GLN A 167 -6.18 43.89 -46.74
N THR A 168 -7.11 44.42 -47.53
CA THR A 168 -6.78 45.12 -48.78
C THR A 168 -6.17 46.47 -48.43
N TRP A 169 -4.85 46.60 -48.47
CA TRP A 169 -4.18 47.89 -48.51
C TRP A 169 -3.29 48.00 -49.76
N ASP A 170 -3.59 49.06 -50.48
CA ASP A 170 -3.10 49.47 -51.78
C ASP A 170 -1.78 50.26 -51.61
N GLY A 171 -0.87 50.14 -52.57
CA GLY A 171 0.16 51.17 -52.82
C GLY A 171 1.51 51.06 -52.08
N LYS A 172 2.50 50.55 -52.83
CA LYS A 172 3.91 51.00 -52.93
C LYS A 172 4.69 51.31 -51.63
N ASP A 173 5.59 50.40 -51.27
CA ASP A 173 7.00 50.72 -51.01
C ASP A 173 7.87 49.44 -51.10
N GLU A 174 8.17 49.05 -52.34
CA GLU A 174 9.27 48.13 -52.64
C GLU A 174 10.60 48.85 -52.46
N LYS A 175 11.35 48.50 -51.40
CA LYS A 175 12.77 48.12 -51.43
C LYS A 175 13.40 48.18 -50.05
N LEU A 176 13.33 47.07 -49.31
CA LEU A 176 14.39 46.71 -48.37
C LEU A 176 14.45 45.22 -47.96
N ASN A 177 13.65 44.34 -48.57
CA ASN A 177 13.70 42.90 -48.32
C ASN A 177 13.99 42.12 -49.61
N ALA A 178 15.22 42.25 -50.11
CA ALA A 178 15.77 41.33 -51.08
C ALA A 178 17.10 40.82 -50.51
N ASN A 179 16.99 39.83 -49.60
CA ASN A 179 17.98 38.79 -49.31
C ASN A 179 17.61 38.06 -48.02
N LEU A 180 16.58 37.21 -48.07
CA LEU A 180 16.50 36.04 -47.19
C LEU A 180 15.74 34.89 -47.87
N GLU A 181 15.93 34.73 -49.19
CA GLU A 181 15.62 33.50 -49.90
C GLU A 181 16.90 32.69 -50.10
N ALA A 182 17.52 32.24 -49.00
CA ALA A 182 18.65 31.31 -49.02
C ALA A 182 18.92 30.70 -47.64
N SER A 183 17.93 30.02 -47.07
CA SER A 183 18.13 28.98 -46.05
C SER A 183 16.80 28.29 -45.84
N GLY A 184 16.73 26.98 -46.11
CA GLY A 184 15.55 26.16 -45.83
C GLY A 184 15.32 26.01 -44.33
N ALA A 185 14.86 27.07 -43.67
CA ALA A 185 14.44 27.03 -42.28
C ALA A 185 13.10 26.31 -42.22
N SER A 186 13.14 25.02 -41.86
CA SER A 186 11.98 24.23 -41.47
C SER A 186 11.14 25.00 -40.44
N GLN A 187 9.83 25.09 -40.65
CA GLN A 187 8.87 25.52 -39.63
C GLN A 187 9.18 24.80 -38.31
N GLY A 188 9.33 25.53 -37.20
CA GLY A 188 9.71 24.93 -35.92
C GLY A 188 10.32 25.91 -34.92
N ILE A 189 10.64 25.36 -33.74
CA ILE A 189 11.27 26.10 -32.64
C ILE A 189 12.73 26.36 -33.00
N TRP A 190 13.10 27.64 -33.07
CA TRP A 190 14.45 28.07 -33.43
C TRP A 190 15.36 28.13 -32.21
N LYS A 191 14.86 28.67 -31.09
CA LYS A 191 15.65 28.95 -29.89
C LYS A 191 14.73 28.98 -28.67
N MET A 192 15.27 28.66 -27.50
CA MET A 192 14.62 28.89 -26.21
C MET A 192 15.58 29.62 -25.29
N THR A 193 15.03 30.41 -24.38
CA THR A 193 15.81 31.09 -23.33
C THR A 193 15.15 30.81 -22.00
N PHE A 194 15.81 30.01 -21.18
CA PHE A 194 15.39 29.68 -19.83
C PHE A 194 15.81 30.81 -18.89
N TYR A 195 14.92 31.15 -17.97
CA TYR A 195 15.13 32.20 -16.98
C TYR A 195 15.33 31.59 -15.61
N THR A 196 16.59 31.35 -15.28
CA THR A 196 17.09 31.22 -13.90
C THR A 196 17.80 32.54 -13.53
N PRO A 197 18.47 32.70 -12.36
CA PRO A 197 19.15 33.95 -12.03
C PRO A 197 20.06 34.48 -13.15
N GLU A 198 20.59 33.60 -14.00
CA GLU A 198 21.25 33.95 -15.26
C GLU A 198 20.51 33.33 -16.46
N PRO A 199 20.14 34.10 -17.50
CA PRO A 199 19.44 33.56 -18.67
C PRO A 199 20.30 32.56 -19.46
N VAL A 200 19.76 31.37 -19.69
CA VAL A 200 20.44 30.31 -20.48
C VAL A 200 19.71 30.10 -21.79
N ALA A 201 20.41 30.30 -22.90
CA ALA A 201 19.86 30.10 -24.23
C ALA A 201 20.28 28.75 -24.80
N MET A 202 19.32 28.00 -25.34
CA MET A 202 19.56 26.70 -25.98
C MET A 202 18.79 26.61 -27.29
N VAL A 203 19.35 25.91 -28.28
CA VAL A 203 18.55 25.40 -29.42
C VAL A 203 17.79 24.13 -29.02
N LEU A 204 16.84 23.69 -29.83
CA LEU A 204 15.99 22.53 -29.53
C LEU A 204 16.80 21.28 -29.12
N GLN A 205 17.80 20.92 -29.92
CA GLN A 205 18.62 19.74 -29.68
C GLN A 205 19.43 19.82 -28.38
N GLU A 206 19.95 21.01 -28.03
CA GLU A 206 20.69 21.22 -26.78
C GLU A 206 19.77 21.05 -25.56
N ALA A 207 18.55 21.59 -25.64
CA ALA A 207 17.57 21.42 -24.57
C ALA A 207 17.11 19.97 -24.44
N GLU A 208 16.94 19.26 -25.56
CA GLU A 208 16.64 17.82 -25.54
C GLU A 208 17.76 17.00 -24.91
N GLN A 209 19.02 17.34 -25.18
CA GLN A 209 20.19 16.72 -24.55
C GLN A 209 20.30 17.06 -23.05
N ALA A 210 19.84 18.25 -22.66
CA ALA A 210 19.74 18.66 -21.26
C ALA A 210 18.52 18.06 -20.52
N GLY A 211 17.66 17.30 -21.21
CA GLY A 211 16.51 16.59 -20.63
C GLY A 211 15.16 17.32 -20.71
N TYR A 212 15.13 18.51 -21.32
CA TYR A 212 13.89 19.25 -21.59
C TYR A 212 13.22 18.74 -22.86
N ALA A 213 11.93 19.00 -23.03
CA ALA A 213 11.27 18.76 -24.30
C ALA A 213 10.51 19.99 -24.76
N ALA A 214 10.52 20.20 -26.07
CA ALA A 214 9.80 21.28 -26.71
C ALA A 214 9.21 20.78 -28.02
N LYS A 215 7.94 21.08 -28.28
CA LYS A 215 7.31 20.74 -29.56
C LYS A 215 6.21 21.71 -29.94
N THR A 216 5.98 21.84 -31.23
CA THR A 216 4.81 22.49 -31.81
C THR A 216 3.84 21.45 -32.32
N THR A 217 2.55 21.64 -32.07
CA THR A 217 1.44 20.88 -32.67
C THR A 217 0.74 21.72 -33.73
N SER A 218 -0.43 21.29 -34.20
CA SER A 218 -1.26 22.06 -35.13
C SER A 218 -1.63 23.45 -34.61
N SER A 219 -1.86 23.59 -33.30
CA SER A 219 -2.33 24.85 -32.71
C SER A 219 -1.62 25.23 -31.41
N ARG A 220 -0.66 24.45 -30.92
CA ARG A 220 -0.03 24.68 -29.61
C ARG A 220 1.48 24.55 -29.61
N LEU A 221 2.11 25.31 -28.74
CA LEU A 221 3.50 25.14 -28.34
C LEU A 221 3.53 24.46 -26.97
N VAL A 222 4.31 23.40 -26.81
CA VAL A 222 4.41 22.60 -25.58
C VAL A 222 5.86 22.58 -25.12
N MET A 223 6.09 22.87 -23.84
CA MET A 223 7.38 22.76 -23.16
C MET A 223 7.26 21.85 -21.95
N ARG A 224 8.29 21.04 -21.69
CA ARG A 224 8.42 20.22 -20.48
C ARG A 224 9.78 20.38 -19.82
N SER A 225 9.72 20.34 -18.50
CA SER A 225 10.88 20.27 -17.63
C SER A 225 10.67 19.14 -16.62
N PRO A 226 11.61 18.20 -16.48
CA PRO A 226 11.71 17.42 -15.25
C PRO A 226 11.85 18.34 -14.03
N TYR A 227 11.53 17.84 -12.84
CA TYR A 227 11.82 18.58 -11.59
C TYR A 227 13.32 18.53 -11.26
N ASN A 228 13.81 19.50 -10.49
CA ASN A 228 15.20 19.55 -9.98
C ASN A 228 16.27 19.62 -11.08
N THR A 229 15.99 20.30 -12.18
CA THR A 229 16.97 20.51 -13.26
C THR A 229 17.71 21.83 -13.07
N ALA A 230 18.78 22.07 -13.85
CA ALA A 230 19.61 23.26 -13.68
C ALA A 230 18.86 24.57 -14.03
N GLU A 231 17.84 24.48 -14.89
CA GLU A 231 17.05 25.62 -15.37
C GLU A 231 15.71 25.80 -14.62
N THR A 232 15.54 25.11 -13.48
CA THR A 232 14.42 25.32 -12.54
C THR A 232 14.90 26.02 -11.28
N TYR A 233 13.98 26.66 -10.55
CA TYR A 233 14.25 27.24 -9.23
C TYR A 233 13.07 27.06 -8.29
N SER A 234 13.33 27.13 -6.98
CA SER A 234 12.31 27.09 -5.94
C SER A 234 11.90 28.50 -5.54
N GLU A 235 10.59 28.75 -5.44
CA GLU A 235 10.00 30.01 -4.97
C GLU A 235 8.96 29.72 -3.90
N ASP A 236 8.99 30.45 -2.78
CA ASP A 236 7.92 30.38 -1.78
C ASP A 236 6.75 31.25 -2.23
N VAL A 237 5.58 30.62 -2.40
CA VAL A 237 4.35 31.31 -2.79
C VAL A 237 3.32 31.05 -1.70
N ALA A 238 3.03 32.08 -0.90
CA ALA A 238 2.10 31.99 0.23
C ALA A 238 2.46 30.86 1.23
N GLY A 239 3.75 30.65 1.52
CA GLY A 239 4.24 29.62 2.43
C GLY A 239 4.27 28.21 1.83
N VAL A 240 4.02 28.06 0.53
CA VAL A 240 4.13 26.78 -0.19
C VAL A 240 5.37 26.83 -1.08
N PRO A 241 6.31 25.87 -0.94
CA PRO A 241 7.46 25.79 -1.83
C PRO A 241 7.00 25.31 -3.22
N MET A 242 7.25 26.12 -4.24
CA MET A 242 6.90 25.86 -5.63
C MET A 242 8.18 25.66 -6.45
N GLU A 243 8.23 24.60 -7.25
CA GLU A 243 9.23 24.50 -8.32
C GLU A 243 8.73 25.28 -9.53
N VAL A 244 9.58 26.15 -10.07
CA VAL A 244 9.25 27.01 -11.20
C VAL A 244 10.27 26.80 -12.32
N PHE A 245 9.78 26.72 -13.56
CA PHE A 245 10.62 26.97 -14.73
C PHE A 245 9.96 28.01 -15.63
N ARG A 246 10.78 28.92 -16.15
CA ARG A 246 10.36 30.01 -17.04
C ARG A 246 11.18 29.98 -18.30
N VAL A 247 10.52 30.10 -19.45
CA VAL A 247 11.19 30.00 -20.75
C VAL A 247 10.51 30.86 -21.80
N SER A 248 11.28 31.60 -22.58
CA SER A 248 10.81 32.22 -23.83
C SER A 248 11.19 31.33 -24.99
N ALA A 249 10.19 30.88 -25.73
CA ALA A 249 10.38 30.05 -26.92
C ALA A 249 10.21 30.92 -28.18
N TYR A 250 11.21 30.86 -29.05
CA TYR A 250 11.27 31.56 -30.31
C TYR A 250 10.96 30.55 -31.41
N TYR A 251 9.87 30.73 -32.14
CA TYR A 251 9.45 29.80 -33.19
C TYR A 251 9.17 30.51 -34.51
N MET A 252 9.49 29.83 -35.61
CA MET A 252 9.29 30.34 -36.96
C MET A 252 7.89 29.98 -37.45
N ALA A 253 7.08 30.99 -37.74
CA ALA A 253 5.79 30.87 -38.41
C ALA A 253 5.87 31.46 -39.84
N PRO A 254 4.94 31.12 -40.75
CA PRO A 254 4.79 31.77 -42.06
C PRO A 254 4.86 33.31 -42.03
N GLN A 255 4.35 33.94 -40.98
CA GLN A 255 4.33 35.39 -40.80
C GLN A 255 5.60 35.99 -40.15
N GLY A 256 6.59 35.16 -39.80
CA GLY A 256 7.85 35.58 -39.20
C GLY A 256 8.19 34.89 -37.87
N LEU A 257 9.18 35.43 -37.17
CA LEU A 257 9.61 34.95 -35.87
C LEU A 257 8.63 35.40 -34.78
N ASN A 258 8.05 34.45 -34.06
CA ASN A 258 7.19 34.71 -32.90
C ASN A 258 7.89 34.30 -31.61
N VAL A 259 7.53 34.98 -30.51
CA VAL A 259 8.05 34.71 -29.17
C VAL A 259 6.88 34.45 -28.24
N VAL A 260 6.93 33.35 -27.51
CA VAL A 260 5.94 33.01 -26.49
C VAL A 260 6.66 32.78 -25.16
N ASN A 261 6.17 33.45 -24.12
CA ASN A 261 6.63 33.25 -22.76
C ASN A 261 5.82 32.12 -22.12
N LEU A 262 6.53 31.14 -21.58
CA LEU A 262 5.97 29.95 -20.97
C LEU A 262 6.52 29.83 -19.55
N ALA A 263 5.65 29.40 -18.65
CA ALA A 263 6.03 29.13 -17.27
C ALA A 263 5.17 27.98 -16.73
N ALA A 264 5.78 27.14 -15.91
CA ALA A 264 5.06 26.25 -15.01
C ALA A 264 5.55 26.50 -13.58
N ALA A 265 4.65 26.35 -12.62
CA ALA A 265 4.93 26.47 -11.20
C ALA A 265 4.15 25.37 -10.47
N CYS A 266 4.85 24.42 -9.86
CA CYS A 266 4.26 23.21 -9.32
C CYS A 266 4.61 23.05 -7.84
N PRO A 267 3.64 22.73 -6.97
CA PRO A 267 3.91 22.61 -5.54
C PRO A 267 4.84 21.44 -5.26
N LYS A 268 5.76 21.64 -4.32
CA LYS A 268 6.61 20.60 -3.73
C LYS A 268 6.27 20.31 -2.26
N GLY A 269 5.24 20.96 -1.74
CA GLY A 269 4.84 20.85 -0.34
C GLY A 269 3.46 21.45 -0.10
N GLY A 270 3.27 22.03 1.09
CA GLY A 270 1.98 22.58 1.51
C GLY A 270 1.06 21.53 2.14
N VAL A 271 1.58 20.39 2.58
CA VAL A 271 0.79 19.36 3.26
C VAL A 271 0.96 19.47 4.77
N LEU A 272 -0.16 19.46 5.47
CA LEU A 272 -0.24 19.37 6.92
C LEU A 272 -0.93 18.06 7.30
N PHE A 273 -0.48 17.48 8.41
CA PHE A 273 -0.98 16.21 8.93
C PHE A 273 -1.54 16.39 10.34
N THR A 274 -2.68 15.75 10.56
CA THR A 274 -3.23 15.44 11.88
C THR A 274 -3.37 13.92 11.97
N GLU A 275 -3.83 13.38 13.11
CA GLU A 275 -3.99 11.93 13.27
C GLU A 275 -5.00 11.33 12.30
N ASP A 276 -6.03 12.08 11.91
CA ASP A 276 -7.17 11.61 11.11
C ASP A 276 -7.33 12.33 9.76
N MET A 277 -6.57 13.41 9.50
CA MET A 277 -6.75 14.23 8.31
C MET A 277 -5.44 14.71 7.68
N ILE A 278 -5.41 14.63 6.34
CA ILE A 278 -4.43 15.26 5.46
C ILE A 278 -5.04 16.56 4.95
N SER A 279 -4.34 17.68 5.10
CA SER A 279 -4.72 18.99 4.55
C SER A 279 -3.66 19.45 3.56
N TRP A 280 -4.01 19.57 2.28
CA TRP A 280 -3.12 20.05 1.23
C TRP A 280 -3.49 21.46 0.80
N HIS A 281 -2.56 22.38 1.01
CA HIS A 281 -2.66 23.80 0.74
C HIS A 281 -1.94 24.13 -0.57
N VAL A 282 -2.71 24.60 -1.55
CA VAL A 282 -2.17 25.09 -2.83
C VAL A 282 -2.40 26.60 -2.90
N PRO A 283 -1.42 27.41 -3.32
CA PRO A 283 -1.62 28.87 -3.39
C PRO A 283 -2.79 29.22 -4.31
N ARG A 284 -3.74 30.01 -3.79
CA ARG A 284 -4.88 30.51 -4.58
C ARG A 284 -4.43 31.44 -5.71
N ARG A 285 -3.32 32.14 -5.51
CA ARG A 285 -2.64 32.96 -6.53
C ARG A 285 -1.23 32.44 -6.73
N VAL A 286 -1.02 31.71 -7.81
CA VAL A 286 0.30 31.18 -8.18
C VAL A 286 1.10 32.29 -8.87
N THR A 287 1.64 33.23 -8.09
CA THR A 287 2.30 34.46 -8.59
C THR A 287 3.31 34.26 -9.71
N PRO A 288 4.09 33.15 -9.80
CA PRO A 288 5.00 32.95 -10.92
C PRO A 288 4.31 32.83 -12.29
N LEU A 289 3.00 32.56 -12.32
CA LEU A 289 2.20 32.35 -13.53
C LEU A 289 1.29 33.53 -13.86
N LEU A 290 1.21 34.55 -13.00
CA LEU A 290 0.21 35.60 -13.06
C LEU A 290 0.84 36.95 -13.35
N ASP A 291 0.39 37.61 -14.42
CA ASP A 291 0.81 38.96 -14.78
C ASP A 291 -0.16 40.05 -14.25
N GLY A 292 -1.35 39.65 -13.77
CA GLY A 292 -2.40 40.59 -13.38
C GLY A 292 -3.46 40.03 -12.42
N ARG A 293 -4.66 40.62 -12.47
CA ARG A 293 -5.83 40.12 -11.73
C ARG A 293 -6.43 38.93 -12.47
N ILE A 294 -6.99 38.00 -11.68
CA ILE A 294 -7.59 36.78 -12.20
C ILE A 294 -8.97 36.55 -11.61
N THR A 295 -9.81 35.90 -12.39
CA THR A 295 -11.11 35.38 -11.97
C THR A 295 -11.12 33.86 -12.12
N VAL A 296 -11.29 33.13 -11.01
CA VAL A 296 -11.41 31.66 -11.02
C VAL A 296 -12.81 31.27 -11.48
N SER A 297 -12.90 30.46 -12.53
CA SER A 297 -14.17 30.03 -13.15
C SER A 297 -14.53 28.59 -12.81
N GLU A 298 -13.54 27.68 -12.77
CA GLU A 298 -13.74 26.28 -12.38
C GLU A 298 -12.72 25.87 -11.33
N MET A 299 -13.15 25.01 -10.40
CA MET A 299 -12.29 24.41 -9.38
C MET A 299 -12.78 23.00 -9.09
N HIS A 300 -11.90 22.01 -9.27
CA HIS A 300 -12.20 20.60 -9.16
C HIS A 300 -11.15 19.87 -8.35
N MET A 301 -11.61 19.03 -7.43
CA MET A 301 -10.79 18.02 -6.77
C MET A 301 -10.92 16.69 -7.52
N GLY A 302 -9.87 15.89 -7.47
CA GLY A 302 -9.84 14.55 -7.99
C GLY A 302 -8.90 13.65 -7.20
N ILE A 303 -8.85 12.38 -7.58
CA ILE A 303 -7.87 11.41 -7.09
C ILE A 303 -7.30 10.66 -8.30
N ASN A 304 -5.99 10.41 -8.33
CA ASN A 304 -5.32 9.64 -9.39
C ASN A 304 -5.65 10.19 -10.81
N GLY A 305 -5.70 11.52 -10.95
CA GLY A 305 -6.01 12.24 -12.19
C GLY A 305 -7.48 12.33 -12.60
N GLN A 306 -8.40 11.70 -11.85
CA GLN A 306 -9.82 11.70 -12.17
C GLN A 306 -10.59 12.68 -11.26
N ARG A 307 -11.36 13.60 -11.86
CA ARG A 307 -12.25 14.51 -11.13
C ARG A 307 -13.28 13.72 -10.31
N LEU A 308 -13.56 14.19 -9.11
CA LEU A 308 -14.65 13.70 -8.27
C LEU A 308 -15.86 14.61 -8.38
N ASP A 309 -17.05 14.02 -8.38
CA ASP A 309 -18.29 14.76 -8.22
C ASP A 309 -18.59 15.02 -6.73
N ARG A 310 -19.56 15.90 -6.46
CA ARG A 310 -19.93 16.27 -5.09
C ARG A 310 -20.44 15.08 -4.25
N SER A 311 -21.10 14.12 -4.88
CA SER A 311 -21.63 12.93 -4.18
C SER A 311 -20.51 11.99 -3.76
N GLN A 312 -19.50 11.80 -4.63
CA GLN A 312 -18.31 11.03 -4.33
C GLN A 312 -17.48 11.69 -3.22
N MET A 313 -17.29 13.01 -3.28
CA MET A 313 -16.60 13.75 -2.22
C MET A 313 -17.32 13.61 -0.87
N ALA A 314 -18.64 13.82 -0.84
CA ALA A 314 -19.44 13.72 0.38
C ALA A 314 -19.42 12.30 0.97
N ALA A 315 -19.52 11.26 0.13
CA ALA A 315 -19.48 9.87 0.56
C ALA A 315 -18.13 9.46 1.17
N ARG A 316 -17.05 10.14 0.79
CA ARG A 316 -15.67 9.86 1.23
C ARG A 316 -15.17 10.82 2.31
N GLY A 317 -15.94 11.86 2.63
CA GLY A 317 -15.55 12.90 3.57
C GLY A 317 -14.50 13.88 3.03
N TYR A 318 -14.37 14.02 1.72
CA TYR A 318 -13.38 14.93 1.11
C TYR A 318 -13.95 16.33 1.00
N THR A 319 -13.10 17.33 1.28
CA THR A 319 -13.48 18.73 1.16
C THR A 319 -12.55 19.47 0.21
N LEU A 320 -13.12 20.47 -0.47
CA LEU A 320 -12.41 21.42 -1.29
C LEU A 320 -12.90 22.81 -0.88
N SER A 321 -12.02 23.59 -0.27
CA SER A 321 -12.36 24.92 0.23
C SER A 321 -11.31 25.95 -0.18
N THR A 322 -11.59 27.22 0.10
CA THR A 322 -10.69 28.33 -0.23
C THR A 322 -10.58 29.27 0.96
N THR A 323 -9.36 29.70 1.24
CA THR A 323 -9.05 30.80 2.16
C THR A 323 -8.65 32.04 1.35
N ASP A 324 -8.20 33.09 2.03
CA ASP A 324 -7.65 34.28 1.37
C ASP A 324 -6.41 33.95 0.52
N PHE A 325 -5.61 32.97 0.95
CA PHE A 325 -4.31 32.65 0.36
C PHE A 325 -4.24 31.27 -0.31
N HIS A 326 -5.07 30.31 0.10
CA HIS A 326 -4.95 28.91 -0.33
C HIS A 326 -6.26 28.34 -0.87
N ILE A 327 -6.12 27.40 -1.79
CA ILE A 327 -7.10 26.35 -2.05
C ILE A 327 -6.70 25.19 -1.15
N VAL A 328 -7.65 24.68 -0.37
CA VAL A 328 -7.39 23.63 0.63
C VAL A 328 -8.16 22.38 0.24
N VAL A 329 -7.43 21.29 0.10
CA VAL A 329 -7.96 19.95 -0.15
C VAL A 329 -7.80 19.14 1.14
N GLU A 330 -8.90 18.64 1.70
CA GLU A 330 -8.85 17.79 2.91
C GLU A 330 -9.28 16.36 2.58
N ILE A 331 -8.48 15.40 3.04
CA ILE A 331 -8.69 13.97 2.84
C ILE A 331 -8.49 13.26 4.18
N PRO A 332 -9.48 12.49 4.67
CA PRO A 332 -9.30 11.65 5.85
C PRO A 332 -8.19 10.60 5.64
N VAL A 333 -7.35 10.42 6.65
CA VAL A 333 -6.36 9.34 6.67
C VAL A 333 -7.10 7.99 6.65
N GLY A 334 -6.69 7.07 5.78
CA GLY A 334 -7.38 5.79 5.60
C GLY A 334 -8.57 5.81 4.64
N SER A 335 -8.75 6.89 3.88
CA SER A 335 -9.76 6.96 2.83
C SER A 335 -9.61 5.83 1.77
N PRO A 336 -10.68 5.44 1.07
CA PRO A 336 -10.65 4.27 0.18
C PRO A 336 -9.86 4.48 -1.12
N ASP A 337 -9.44 5.70 -1.44
CA ASP A 337 -8.68 5.96 -2.67
C ASP A 337 -7.15 5.92 -2.48
N GLY A 338 -6.71 5.72 -1.24
CA GLY A 338 -5.32 5.54 -0.87
C GLY A 338 -5.09 4.20 -0.20
N TYR A 339 -3.92 4.03 0.39
CA TYR A 339 -3.53 2.76 0.96
C TYR A 339 -2.52 2.87 2.10
N TYR A 340 -2.52 1.89 3.01
CA TYR A 340 -1.57 1.82 4.11
C TYR A 340 -0.35 0.97 3.75
N LYS A 341 0.82 1.28 4.29
CA LYS A 341 2.03 0.46 4.16
C LYS A 341 2.69 0.31 5.54
N SER A 342 3.13 -0.90 5.86
CA SER A 342 3.89 -1.17 7.08
C SER A 342 5.35 -0.79 6.92
N HIS A 343 5.98 -0.42 8.03
CA HIS A 343 7.41 -0.12 8.13
C HIS A 343 7.92 -0.61 9.49
N ALA A 344 9.22 -0.94 9.56
CA ALA A 344 9.87 -1.35 10.79
C ALA A 344 11.16 -0.54 11.08
N PRO A 345 11.12 0.81 11.09
CA PRO A 345 12.29 1.60 11.48
C PRO A 345 12.67 1.27 12.93
N ASP A 346 13.98 1.11 13.19
CA ASP A 346 14.51 0.73 14.50
C ASP A 346 13.84 -0.51 15.14
N TYR A 347 13.41 -1.46 14.30
CA TYR A 347 12.70 -2.68 14.72
C TYR A 347 11.35 -2.43 15.43
N GLN A 348 10.73 -1.27 15.20
CA GLN A 348 9.41 -0.92 15.74
C GLN A 348 8.36 -0.83 14.63
N TYR A 349 7.19 -1.42 14.87
CA TYR A 349 6.11 -1.44 13.88
C TYR A 349 5.47 -0.06 13.71
N HIS A 350 5.50 0.45 12.48
CA HIS A 350 4.91 1.71 12.06
C HIS A 350 4.09 1.50 10.80
N ILE A 351 3.17 2.43 10.53
CA ILE A 351 2.45 2.47 9.25
C ILE A 351 2.49 3.88 8.65
N THR A 352 2.42 3.96 7.33
CA THR A 352 2.14 5.20 6.59
C THR A 352 0.88 5.02 5.77
N TYR A 353 0.21 6.11 5.45
CA TYR A 353 -0.88 6.14 4.49
C TYR A 353 -0.46 6.94 3.25
N PHE A 354 -0.74 6.42 2.07
CA PHE A 354 -0.45 7.02 0.78
C PHE A 354 -1.73 7.35 0.03
N VAL A 355 -1.82 8.54 -0.56
CA VAL A 355 -2.93 8.96 -1.43
C VAL A 355 -2.43 9.98 -2.44
N GLU A 356 -2.98 9.99 -3.65
CA GLU A 356 -2.67 11.00 -4.66
C GLU A 356 -3.88 11.89 -4.97
N PRO A 357 -4.04 13.03 -4.27
CA PRO A 357 -4.95 14.07 -4.71
C PRO A 357 -4.59 14.67 -6.05
N MET A 358 -5.63 15.11 -6.74
CA MET A 358 -5.56 15.96 -7.91
C MET A 358 -6.32 17.26 -7.63
N LEU A 359 -5.70 18.40 -7.97
CA LEU A 359 -6.39 19.68 -8.04
C LEU A 359 -6.40 20.17 -9.49
N GLU A 360 -7.54 20.66 -9.96
CA GLU A 360 -7.65 21.31 -11.26
C GLU A 360 -8.43 22.63 -11.15
N VAL A 361 -7.81 23.71 -11.64
CA VAL A 361 -8.35 25.06 -11.56
C VAL A 361 -8.35 25.67 -12.95
N LEU A 362 -9.45 26.35 -13.32
CA LEU A 362 -9.52 27.19 -14.49
C LEU A 362 -9.67 28.64 -14.02
N TRP A 363 -8.80 29.52 -14.48
CA TRP A 363 -8.95 30.95 -14.26
C TRP A 363 -8.78 31.73 -15.55
N ARG A 364 -9.38 32.92 -15.57
CA ARG A 364 -9.24 33.90 -16.63
C ARG A 364 -8.45 35.09 -16.14
N GLU A 365 -7.53 35.58 -16.97
CA GLU A 365 -6.82 36.82 -16.74
C GLU A 365 -7.66 38.02 -17.20
N ASP A 366 -7.81 39.04 -16.36
CA ASP A 366 -8.70 40.16 -16.64
C ASP A 366 -8.20 41.01 -17.83
N ASP A 367 -6.88 41.14 -17.97
CA ASP A 367 -6.25 42.02 -18.97
C ASP A 367 -6.22 41.39 -20.38
N THR A 368 -5.88 40.10 -20.48
CA THR A 368 -5.74 39.37 -21.76
C THR A 368 -7.01 38.64 -22.17
N GLN A 369 -7.92 38.37 -21.22
CA GLN A 369 -9.06 37.46 -21.38
C GLN A 369 -8.67 36.02 -21.71
N ASP A 370 -7.40 35.65 -21.51
CA ASP A 370 -6.91 34.30 -21.73
C ASP A 370 -7.27 33.37 -20.56
N ASP A 371 -7.73 32.17 -20.91
CA ASP A 371 -8.01 31.12 -19.95
C ASP A 371 -6.73 30.31 -19.67
N THR A 372 -6.44 30.08 -18.39
CA THR A 372 -5.38 29.17 -17.94
C THR A 372 -5.99 28.01 -17.16
N ARG A 373 -5.73 26.78 -17.61
CA ARG A 373 -6.02 25.55 -16.87
C ARG A 373 -4.78 25.07 -16.15
N TYR A 374 -4.91 24.79 -14.88
CA TYR A 374 -3.83 24.35 -14.01
C TYR A 374 -4.22 23.06 -13.32
N LYS A 375 -3.49 21.99 -13.61
CA LYS A 375 -3.75 20.66 -13.09
C LYS A 375 -2.54 20.15 -12.34
N VAL A 376 -2.74 19.70 -11.12
CA VAL A 376 -1.69 19.19 -10.25
C VAL A 376 -2.07 17.81 -9.76
N LEU A 377 -1.18 16.84 -9.98
CA LEU A 377 -1.16 15.54 -9.33
C LEU A 377 -0.11 15.59 -8.23
N PHE A 378 -0.51 15.31 -6.99
CA PHE A 378 0.40 15.49 -5.86
C PHE A 378 0.36 14.26 -4.95
N PRO A 379 1.29 13.30 -5.12
CA PRO A 379 1.42 12.15 -4.22
C PRO A 379 1.71 12.60 -2.79
N ILE A 380 0.91 12.11 -1.84
CA ILE A 380 1.08 12.40 -0.42
C ILE A 380 1.29 11.09 0.32
N MET A 381 2.34 11.06 1.13
CA MET A 381 2.58 10.02 2.14
C MET A 381 2.56 10.67 3.52
N THR A 382 1.80 10.10 4.46
CA THR A 382 1.81 10.56 5.84
C THR A 382 3.16 10.29 6.51
N PRO A 383 3.50 11.02 7.59
CA PRO A 383 4.60 10.62 8.46
C PRO A 383 4.42 9.20 9.00
N LEU A 384 5.51 8.60 9.47
CA LEU A 384 5.49 7.30 10.14
C LEU A 384 4.64 7.36 11.41
N MET A 385 3.58 6.57 11.45
CA MET A 385 2.67 6.48 12.60
C MET A 385 3.00 5.21 13.40
N PRO A 386 3.49 5.31 14.65
CA PRO A 386 3.78 4.15 15.46
C PRO A 386 2.51 3.36 15.74
N GLN A 387 2.58 2.04 15.61
CA GLN A 387 1.46 1.15 15.89
C GLN A 387 1.81 0.23 17.05
N SER A 388 0.86 0.08 17.97
CA SER A 388 0.93 -0.92 19.04
C SER A 388 0.00 -2.07 18.67
N PRO A 389 0.52 -3.21 18.18
CA PRO A 389 -0.32 -4.38 17.92
C PRO A 389 -1.05 -4.79 19.21
N GLN A 390 -2.33 -5.13 19.10
CA GLN A 390 -3.09 -5.67 20.21
C GLN A 390 -2.66 -7.11 20.48
N ILE A 391 -2.63 -7.44 21.76
CA ILE A 391 -2.35 -8.77 22.28
C ILE A 391 -3.56 -9.15 23.13
N GLN A 392 -4.24 -10.21 22.74
CA GLN A 392 -5.40 -10.72 23.46
C GLN A 392 -5.07 -12.13 23.98
N ASP A 393 -5.02 -12.27 25.30
CA ASP A 393 -4.86 -13.55 25.98
C ASP A 393 -6.25 -14.20 26.15
N ASP A 394 -6.49 -15.26 25.38
CA ASP A 394 -7.72 -16.06 25.39
C ASP A 394 -7.53 -17.38 26.19
N THR A 395 -6.49 -17.46 27.02
CA THR A 395 -6.19 -18.64 27.82
C THR A 395 -7.31 -18.93 28.82
N VAL A 396 -7.85 -20.15 28.75
CA VAL A 396 -8.79 -20.68 29.74
C VAL A 396 -8.04 -21.76 30.54
N PRO A 397 -7.68 -21.51 31.82
CA PRO A 397 -6.84 -22.43 32.59
C PRO A 397 -7.34 -23.88 32.63
N GLU A 398 -8.66 -24.09 32.67
CA GLU A 398 -9.29 -25.40 32.73
C GLU A 398 -9.10 -26.22 31.45
N THR A 399 -8.90 -25.58 30.30
CA THR A 399 -8.60 -26.28 29.03
C THR A 399 -7.14 -26.67 28.93
N ARG A 400 -6.28 -26.19 29.84
CA ARG A 400 -4.84 -26.47 29.93
C ARG A 400 -4.07 -26.16 28.63
N VAL A 401 -4.50 -25.13 27.92
CA VAL A 401 -3.87 -24.65 26.69
C VAL A 401 -3.76 -23.13 26.79
N PHE A 402 -2.54 -22.60 26.62
CA PHE A 402 -2.33 -21.18 26.38
C PHE A 402 -2.89 -20.83 25.02
N SER A 403 -3.66 -19.75 24.92
CA SER A 403 -4.23 -19.26 23.66
C SER A 403 -4.05 -17.75 23.60
N VAL A 404 -3.39 -17.27 22.55
CA VAL A 404 -3.17 -15.83 22.34
C VAL A 404 -3.47 -15.45 20.90
N LEU A 405 -4.08 -14.28 20.72
CA LEU A 405 -4.32 -13.64 19.43
C LEU A 405 -3.52 -12.33 19.35
N LEU A 406 -2.82 -12.13 18.23
CA LEU A 406 -1.96 -10.98 17.96
C LEU A 406 -2.46 -10.20 16.75
N GLY A 407 -2.49 -8.88 16.84
CA GLY A 407 -2.80 -8.01 15.71
C GLY A 407 -3.65 -6.80 16.11
N THR A 408 -4.23 -6.05 15.20
CA THR A 408 -4.24 -6.28 13.75
C THR A 408 -2.98 -5.77 13.07
N PHE A 409 -2.45 -6.55 12.14
CA PHE A 409 -1.36 -6.16 11.24
C PHE A 409 -1.91 -5.87 9.85
N LEU A 410 -1.19 -5.06 9.07
CA LEU A 410 -1.49 -4.93 7.64
C LEU A 410 -1.10 -6.22 6.91
N HIS A 411 -1.60 -6.40 5.70
CA HIS A 411 -1.43 -7.65 4.95
C HIS A 411 0.00 -7.90 4.45
N ASP A 412 0.85 -6.88 4.50
CA ASP A 412 2.27 -6.93 4.15
C ASP A 412 3.15 -7.36 5.34
N VAL A 413 2.56 -7.77 6.46
CA VAL A 413 3.26 -8.35 7.61
C VAL A 413 3.12 -9.87 7.61
N GLU A 414 4.24 -10.56 7.77
CA GLU A 414 4.29 -12.01 7.93
C GLU A 414 4.91 -12.42 9.27
N LEU A 415 4.36 -13.46 9.90
CA LEU A 415 4.96 -14.10 11.06
C LEU A 415 6.03 -15.10 10.57
N ARG A 416 7.30 -14.83 10.90
CA ARG A 416 8.41 -15.65 10.42
C ARG A 416 8.78 -16.77 11.40
N ASN A 417 8.86 -16.44 12.68
CA ASN A 417 9.26 -17.38 13.73
C ASN A 417 8.73 -16.96 15.11
N ILE A 418 8.81 -17.88 16.05
CA ILE A 418 8.45 -17.65 17.46
C ILE A 418 9.63 -18.13 18.31
N THR A 419 10.09 -17.26 19.20
CA THR A 419 11.12 -17.59 20.19
C THR A 419 10.45 -18.10 21.46
N PHE A 420 10.80 -19.32 21.85
CA PHE A 420 10.42 -19.97 23.09
C PHE A 420 11.63 -20.05 24.03
N SER A 421 11.40 -20.42 25.29
CA SER A 421 12.44 -20.67 26.30
C SER A 421 13.47 -21.72 25.87
N THR A 422 13.09 -22.67 25.01
CA THR A 422 13.96 -23.76 24.52
C THR A 422 14.65 -23.47 23.19
N GLY A 423 14.30 -22.37 22.51
CA GLY A 423 14.87 -22.00 21.21
C GLY A 423 13.87 -21.27 20.29
N VAL A 424 14.33 -20.95 19.09
CA VAL A 424 13.51 -20.33 18.04
C VAL A 424 12.95 -21.42 17.13
N LEU A 425 11.66 -21.34 16.81
CA LEU A 425 10.97 -22.25 15.90
C LEU A 425 10.29 -21.46 14.78
N THR A 426 10.31 -21.98 13.55
CA THR A 426 9.45 -21.45 12.47
C THR A 426 7.98 -21.78 12.74
N VAL A 427 7.09 -21.20 11.94
CA VAL A 427 5.65 -21.51 12.01
C VAL A 427 5.39 -23.00 11.72
N GLU A 428 6.10 -23.57 10.75
CA GLU A 428 5.99 -24.99 10.38
C GLU A 428 6.54 -25.91 11.48
N GLU A 429 7.69 -25.57 12.06
CA GLU A 429 8.30 -26.33 13.16
C GLU A 429 7.42 -26.29 14.42
N SER A 430 6.80 -25.13 14.70
CA SER A 430 5.85 -24.97 15.82
C SER A 430 4.65 -25.89 15.63
N ASN A 431 4.04 -25.89 14.44
CA ASN A 431 2.92 -26.78 14.11
C ASN A 431 3.33 -28.27 14.17
N ALA A 432 4.53 -28.62 13.71
CA ALA A 432 5.06 -29.99 13.79
C ALA A 432 5.29 -30.47 15.23
N LYS A 433 5.62 -29.56 16.15
CA LYS A 433 5.68 -29.84 17.60
C LYS A 433 4.33 -29.90 18.30
N GLY A 434 3.23 -29.64 17.59
CA GLY A 434 1.87 -29.63 18.15
C GLY A 434 1.43 -28.27 18.71
N PHE A 435 2.18 -27.20 18.45
CA PHE A 435 1.76 -25.83 18.76
C PHE A 435 0.96 -25.28 17.59
N THR A 436 -0.32 -24.99 17.79
CA THR A 436 -1.18 -24.58 16.67
C THR A 436 -0.97 -23.09 16.38
N VAL A 437 -0.36 -22.77 15.24
CA VAL A 437 -0.17 -21.40 14.75
C VAL A 437 -1.04 -21.18 13.52
N GLN A 438 -1.89 -20.17 13.54
CA GLN A 438 -2.80 -19.85 12.44
C GLN A 438 -2.77 -18.35 12.11
N GLU A 439 -2.81 -18.05 10.81
CA GLU A 439 -3.08 -16.71 10.29
C GLU A 439 -4.57 -16.56 10.02
N HIS A 440 -5.14 -15.45 10.47
CA HIS A 440 -6.55 -15.10 10.26
C HIS A 440 -6.65 -13.81 9.45
N SER A 441 -7.34 -13.90 8.30
CA SER A 441 -7.66 -12.75 7.46
C SER A 441 -8.97 -12.11 7.91
N LEU A 442 -8.94 -10.81 8.19
CA LEU A 442 -10.09 -10.03 8.63
C LEU A 442 -10.79 -9.38 7.43
N ALA A 443 -12.09 -9.05 7.60
CA ALA A 443 -12.92 -8.50 6.52
C ALA A 443 -12.41 -7.15 5.97
N ASN A 444 -11.67 -6.39 6.78
CA ASN A 444 -11.03 -5.13 6.40
C ASN A 444 -9.69 -5.32 5.67
N GLY A 445 -9.30 -6.56 5.36
CA GLY A 445 -8.02 -6.89 4.70
C GLY A 445 -6.81 -6.91 5.63
N SER A 446 -6.98 -6.61 6.92
CA SER A 446 -5.92 -6.78 7.92
C SER A 446 -5.77 -8.25 8.34
N LYS A 447 -4.66 -8.56 9.00
CA LYS A 447 -4.30 -9.90 9.45
C LYS A 447 -4.16 -9.96 10.96
N SER A 448 -4.34 -11.15 11.51
CA SER A 448 -4.01 -11.48 12.89
C SER A 448 -3.43 -12.88 12.97
N PHE A 449 -2.67 -13.17 14.01
CA PHE A 449 -2.03 -14.46 14.21
C PHE A 449 -2.48 -15.03 15.55
N SER A 450 -2.87 -16.31 15.59
CA SER A 450 -3.16 -16.99 16.85
C SER A 450 -2.14 -18.09 17.12
N LEU A 451 -1.78 -18.26 18.39
CA LEU A 451 -0.93 -19.35 18.87
C LEU A 451 -1.67 -20.09 19.99
N GLN A 452 -1.66 -21.42 19.92
CA GLN A 452 -2.10 -22.30 21.00
C GLN A 452 -1.00 -23.27 21.42
N VAL A 453 -0.70 -23.32 22.73
CA VAL A 453 0.35 -24.17 23.32
C VAL A 453 -0.18 -24.93 24.54
N PRO A 454 -0.17 -26.27 24.52
CA PRO A 454 -0.55 -27.08 25.67
C PRO A 454 0.33 -26.86 26.90
N PHE A 455 -0.24 -26.92 28.11
CA PHE A 455 0.50 -26.74 29.37
C PHE A 455 1.50 -27.85 29.66
N ASP A 456 1.38 -29.03 29.04
CA ASP A 456 2.32 -30.14 29.17
C ASP A 456 3.54 -30.04 28.24
N ALA A 457 3.56 -29.05 27.34
CA ALA A 457 4.70 -28.79 26.46
C ALA A 457 5.98 -28.44 27.23
N ASP A 458 7.13 -28.81 26.66
CA ASP A 458 8.48 -28.59 27.21
C ASP A 458 8.86 -27.10 27.30
N VAL A 459 8.26 -26.27 26.45
CA VAL A 459 8.44 -24.80 26.44
C VAL A 459 7.76 -24.08 27.60
N VAL A 460 6.79 -24.72 28.25
CA VAL A 460 5.99 -24.13 29.33
C VAL A 460 6.71 -24.32 30.67
N LEU A 461 7.04 -23.20 31.30
CA LEU A 461 7.67 -23.19 32.61
C LEU A 461 6.61 -23.36 33.70
N LYS A 462 6.93 -24.11 34.75
CA LYS A 462 6.00 -24.44 35.84
C LYS A 462 6.65 -24.16 37.17
N HIS A 463 5.90 -23.55 38.08
CA HIS A 463 6.29 -23.46 39.48
C HIS A 463 5.07 -23.58 40.39
N ASN A 464 5.29 -23.98 41.64
CA ASN A 464 4.22 -24.14 42.62
C ASN A 464 4.32 -23.04 43.68
N PRO A 465 3.61 -21.90 43.53
CA PRO A 465 3.68 -20.83 44.53
C PRO A 465 2.96 -21.22 45.84
N GLN A 466 2.04 -22.19 45.78
CA GLN A 466 1.29 -22.71 46.93
C GLN A 466 1.19 -24.24 46.81
N ARG A 467 0.93 -24.93 47.93
CA ARG A 467 0.88 -26.41 47.99
C ARG A 467 -0.11 -27.07 47.02
N LEU A 468 -1.16 -26.36 46.61
CA LEU A 468 -2.23 -26.90 45.77
C LEU A 468 -2.33 -26.26 44.39
N VAL A 469 -1.48 -25.28 44.08
CA VAL A 469 -1.57 -24.47 42.87
C VAL A 469 -0.31 -24.66 42.04
N THR A 470 -0.49 -24.99 40.76
CA THR A 470 0.57 -24.92 39.75
C THR A 470 0.38 -23.65 38.94
N SER A 471 1.41 -22.83 38.84
CA SER A 471 1.45 -21.67 37.93
C SER A 471 2.29 -22.02 36.70
N TYR A 472 1.71 -21.79 35.54
CA TYR A 472 2.28 -22.03 34.22
C TYR A 472 2.66 -20.69 33.60
N PHE A 473 3.83 -20.62 32.97
CA PHE A 473 4.36 -19.42 32.31
C PHE A 473 4.87 -19.77 30.92
N LEU A 474 4.56 -18.92 29.96
CA LEU A 474 5.01 -19.05 28.60
C LEU A 474 5.48 -17.68 28.07
N PRO A 475 6.79 -17.37 28.24
CA PRO A 475 7.39 -16.19 27.62
C PRO A 475 7.65 -16.45 26.13
N LEU A 476 7.25 -15.52 25.28
CA LEU A 476 7.28 -15.64 23.82
C LEU A 476 7.84 -14.36 23.20
N ILE A 477 8.55 -14.50 22.08
CA ILE A 477 8.87 -13.37 21.20
C ILE A 477 8.49 -13.76 19.78
N PHE A 478 7.50 -13.07 19.22
CA PHE A 478 7.08 -13.25 17.84
C PHE A 478 8.00 -12.43 16.93
N GLY A 479 8.67 -13.10 15.99
CA GLY A 479 9.49 -12.47 14.96
C GLY A 479 8.66 -12.24 13.71
N LEU A 480 8.32 -10.98 13.46
CA LEU A 480 7.54 -10.56 12.29
C LEU A 480 8.44 -9.87 11.27
N ILE A 481 8.01 -9.88 10.01
CA ILE A 481 8.71 -9.24 8.90
C ILE A 481 7.73 -8.44 8.04
N VAL A 482 8.16 -7.27 7.60
CA VAL A 482 7.42 -6.41 6.68
C VAL A 482 7.93 -6.64 5.25
N LEU A 483 7.00 -6.88 4.32
CA LEU A 483 7.25 -7.09 2.90
C LEU A 483 6.94 -5.84 2.06
N PRO A 484 7.57 -5.67 0.88
CA PRO A 484 8.62 -6.54 0.31
C PRO A 484 10.03 -6.24 0.82
N GLU A 485 10.21 -5.24 1.69
CA GLU A 485 11.53 -4.78 2.14
C GLU A 485 12.27 -5.77 3.06
N GLU A 486 11.59 -6.84 3.49
CA GLU A 486 12.10 -7.86 4.41
C GLU A 486 12.63 -7.27 5.73
N THR A 487 11.99 -6.20 6.23
CA THR A 487 12.42 -5.52 7.46
C THR A 487 11.79 -6.18 8.69
N PRO A 488 12.59 -6.72 9.64
CA PRO A 488 12.05 -7.45 10.78
C PRO A 488 11.66 -6.54 11.95
N PHE A 489 10.70 -6.98 12.75
CA PHE A 489 10.39 -6.43 14.07
C PHE A 489 9.94 -7.54 15.02
N ALA A 490 10.04 -7.30 16.33
CA ALA A 490 9.73 -8.30 17.34
C ALA A 490 8.57 -7.85 18.23
N LEU A 491 7.71 -8.79 18.61
CA LEU A 491 6.62 -8.57 19.56
C LEU A 491 6.76 -9.54 20.74
N PRO A 492 7.24 -9.08 21.91
CA PRO A 492 7.32 -9.90 23.12
C PRO A 492 5.93 -10.06 23.76
N VAL A 493 5.63 -11.26 24.26
CA VAL A 493 4.38 -11.61 24.93
C VAL A 493 4.66 -12.60 26.07
N ASP A 494 4.14 -12.31 27.25
CA ASP A 494 4.23 -13.20 28.42
C ASP A 494 2.83 -13.69 28.80
N LEU A 495 2.60 -15.01 28.73
CA LEU A 495 1.35 -15.62 29.15
C LEU A 495 1.51 -16.31 30.51
N GLN A 496 0.49 -16.22 31.35
CA GLN A 496 0.48 -16.83 32.67
C GLN A 496 -0.91 -17.37 33.02
N ALA A 497 -0.95 -18.59 33.54
CA ALA A 497 -2.17 -19.20 34.06
C ALA A 497 -1.87 -19.98 35.35
N SER A 498 -2.85 -20.08 36.24
CA SER A 498 -2.71 -20.87 37.48
C SER A 498 -3.89 -21.82 37.63
N LEU A 499 -3.60 -23.06 38.02
CA LEU A 499 -4.60 -24.11 38.19
C LEU A 499 -4.42 -24.81 39.53
N GLN A 500 -5.53 -25.15 40.19
CA GLN A 500 -5.52 -26.02 41.37
C GLN A 500 -5.56 -27.48 40.93
N ASP A 501 -4.42 -28.02 40.53
CA ASP A 501 -4.34 -29.37 39.96
C ASP A 501 -3.30 -30.28 40.60
N ILE A 502 -2.80 -29.87 41.76
CA ILE A 502 -1.97 -30.71 42.61
C ILE A 502 -2.88 -31.63 43.43
N VAL A 503 -2.89 -32.90 43.06
CA VAL A 503 -3.51 -33.97 43.84
C VAL A 503 -2.51 -34.38 44.91
N LEU A 504 -2.89 -34.29 46.19
CA LEU A 504 -2.07 -34.76 47.30
C LEU A 504 -2.10 -36.30 47.39
N PRO A 505 -1.01 -36.94 47.87
CA PRO A 505 -1.02 -38.38 48.13
C PRO A 505 -2.07 -38.74 49.19
N ILE A 506 -2.75 -39.86 48.99
CA ILE A 506 -3.79 -40.36 49.91
C ILE A 506 -3.21 -41.53 50.70
N MET A 507 -3.18 -41.41 52.02
CA MET A 507 -2.75 -42.46 52.94
C MET A 507 -3.96 -43.25 53.44
N ALA A 508 -3.87 -44.58 53.40
CA ALA A 508 -4.82 -45.50 53.99
C ALA A 508 -4.09 -46.55 54.82
N GLY A 509 -4.72 -46.99 55.91
CA GLY A 509 -4.12 -47.98 56.80
C GLY A 509 -5.19 -48.91 57.40
N THR A 510 -4.87 -50.19 57.50
CA THR A 510 -5.64 -51.20 58.23
C THR A 510 -4.71 -52.05 59.08
N CYS A 511 -5.24 -52.78 60.06
CA CYS A 511 -4.46 -53.72 60.86
C CYS A 511 -5.26 -54.99 61.13
N ASP A 512 -4.56 -56.11 61.29
CA ASP A 512 -5.11 -57.35 61.81
C ASP A 512 -4.47 -57.71 63.16
N GLN A 513 -4.54 -58.98 63.57
CA GLN A 513 -3.98 -59.43 64.85
C GLN A 513 -2.45 -59.35 64.91
N ASN A 514 -1.77 -59.32 63.76
CA ASN A 514 -0.32 -59.48 63.67
C ASN A 514 0.38 -58.30 62.96
N GLN A 515 -0.29 -57.61 62.02
CA GLN A 515 0.34 -56.69 61.07
C GLN A 515 -0.45 -55.40 60.86
N PHE A 516 0.28 -54.34 60.54
CA PHE A 516 -0.21 -53.12 59.94
C PHE A 516 -0.03 -53.18 58.42
N TYR A 517 -1.07 -52.81 57.68
CA TYR A 517 -1.08 -52.66 56.24
C TYR A 517 -1.28 -51.19 55.91
N ILE A 518 -0.25 -50.56 55.36
CA ILE A 518 -0.26 -49.15 54.99
C ILE A 518 -0.18 -49.08 53.47
N SER A 519 -1.02 -48.26 52.86
CA SER A 519 -0.94 -47.93 51.45
C SER A 519 -0.99 -46.42 51.24
N VAL A 520 -0.13 -45.94 50.36
CA VAL A 520 -0.07 -44.55 49.92
C VAL A 520 -0.33 -44.55 48.43
N LYS A 521 -1.45 -43.96 48.02
CA LYS A 521 -1.72 -43.68 46.61
C LYS A 521 -1.03 -42.37 46.24
N PHE A 522 -0.18 -42.38 45.22
CA PHE A 522 0.56 -41.20 44.80
C PHE A 522 -0.36 -40.10 44.26
N GLY A 523 0.06 -38.86 44.51
CA GLY A 523 -0.56 -37.64 43.98
C GLY A 523 0.07 -37.19 42.66
N SER A 524 -0.12 -35.92 42.29
CA SER A 524 0.42 -35.33 41.05
C SER A 524 1.96 -35.32 41.01
N HIS A 525 2.63 -35.41 42.15
CA HIS A 525 4.10 -35.43 42.27
C HIS A 525 4.72 -36.84 42.27
N GLY A 526 3.92 -37.90 42.12
CA GLY A 526 4.43 -39.28 42.12
C GLY A 526 5.07 -39.66 43.46
N SER A 527 6.24 -40.31 43.40
CA SER A 527 7.02 -40.74 44.57
C SER A 527 8.03 -39.70 45.08
N ASN A 528 7.97 -38.45 44.60
CA ASN A 528 8.85 -37.36 45.05
C ASN A 528 8.43 -36.82 46.43
N PHE A 529 8.49 -37.66 47.46
CA PHE A 529 8.28 -37.30 48.85
C PHE A 529 9.13 -38.19 49.76
N LYS A 530 9.40 -37.72 50.97
CA LYS A 530 10.02 -38.49 52.05
C LYS A 530 8.94 -39.09 52.94
N ALA A 531 8.99 -40.41 53.12
CA ALA A 531 8.10 -41.11 54.06
C ALA A 531 8.78 -41.25 55.44
N ILE A 532 8.09 -40.87 56.49
CA ILE A 532 8.51 -41.05 57.89
C ILE A 532 7.57 -42.06 58.53
N VAL A 533 8.12 -43.21 58.92
CA VAL A 533 7.40 -44.32 59.57
C VAL A 533 7.74 -44.31 61.05
N GLY A 534 6.75 -44.04 61.89
CA GLY A 534 6.94 -43.77 63.31
C GLY A 534 7.89 -42.57 63.51
N PRO A 535 9.02 -42.73 64.22
CA PRO A 535 9.97 -41.65 64.46
C PRO A 535 11.08 -41.53 63.40
N ARG A 536 11.15 -42.41 62.39
CA ARG A 536 12.30 -42.51 61.47
C ARG A 536 11.90 -42.30 60.01
N GLU A 537 12.76 -41.63 59.26
CA GLU A 537 12.68 -41.59 57.79
C GLU A 537 12.87 -43.02 57.24
N LEU A 538 12.02 -43.41 56.29
CA LEU A 538 12.04 -44.72 55.66
C LEU A 538 13.33 -44.89 54.85
N THR A 539 14.23 -45.74 55.33
CA THR A 539 15.48 -46.08 54.62
C THR A 539 15.33 -47.38 53.83
N ALA A 540 16.29 -47.67 52.93
CA ALA A 540 16.31 -48.92 52.17
C ALA A 540 16.35 -50.17 53.07
N GLU A 541 17.07 -50.13 54.19
CA GLU A 541 17.12 -51.22 55.17
C GLU A 541 15.75 -51.43 55.86
N MET A 542 15.06 -50.34 56.22
CA MET A 542 13.70 -50.42 56.78
C MET A 542 12.68 -50.93 55.76
N ALA A 543 12.87 -50.62 54.48
CA ALA A 543 12.01 -51.06 53.40
C ALA A 543 12.04 -52.59 53.24
N GLU A 544 13.22 -53.22 53.40
CA GLU A 544 13.36 -54.68 53.44
C GLU A 544 12.63 -55.29 54.65
N ASP A 545 12.79 -54.70 55.83
CA ASP A 545 12.14 -55.18 57.07
C ASP A 545 10.59 -55.05 57.04
N TYR A 546 10.07 -54.06 56.30
CA TYR A 546 8.64 -53.72 56.27
C TYR A 546 7.93 -54.16 54.98
N ASN A 547 8.46 -55.16 54.29
CA ASN A 547 7.93 -55.71 53.03
C ASN A 547 7.45 -54.59 52.09
N PHE A 548 8.30 -53.58 51.92
CA PHE A 548 7.99 -52.42 51.11
C PHE A 548 7.73 -52.84 49.67
N TYR A 549 6.64 -52.34 49.12
CA TYR A 549 6.33 -52.51 47.72
C TYR A 549 5.87 -51.19 47.13
N GLU A 550 6.60 -50.74 46.11
CA GLU A 550 6.27 -49.57 45.32
C GLU A 550 5.99 -49.98 43.88
N ASN A 551 4.90 -49.45 43.34
CA ASN A 551 4.68 -49.36 41.92
C ASN A 551 4.54 -47.88 41.55
N GLY A 552 4.59 -47.54 40.27
CA GLY A 552 4.54 -46.14 39.82
C GLY A 552 3.28 -45.34 40.21
N THR A 553 2.34 -45.92 40.96
CA THR A 553 1.10 -45.27 41.43
C THR A 553 0.83 -45.41 42.93
N HIS A 554 1.46 -46.37 43.60
CA HIS A 554 1.21 -46.70 45.00
C HIS A 554 2.49 -47.17 45.68
N LEU A 555 2.64 -46.77 46.94
CA LEU A 555 3.58 -47.33 47.90
C LEU A 555 2.80 -48.12 48.94
N SER A 556 3.34 -49.25 49.37
CA SER A 556 2.75 -50.08 50.42
C SER A 556 3.80 -50.59 51.39
N LEU A 557 3.42 -50.68 52.67
CA LEU A 557 4.25 -51.14 53.77
C LEU A 557 3.44 -52.16 54.58
N ILE A 558 4.08 -53.28 54.93
CA ILE A 558 3.52 -54.31 55.78
C ILE A 558 4.50 -54.61 56.91
N LEU A 559 4.15 -54.17 58.11
CA LEU A 559 5.00 -54.26 59.29
C LEU A 559 4.27 -54.93 60.46
N PRO A 560 4.96 -55.73 61.28
CA PRO A 560 4.35 -56.37 62.44
C PRO A 560 3.97 -55.34 63.51
N TYR A 561 2.96 -55.64 64.35
CA TYR A 561 2.57 -54.73 65.44
C TYR A 561 3.68 -54.49 66.48
N THR A 562 4.69 -55.37 66.49
CA THR A 562 5.90 -55.33 67.33
C THR A 562 7.07 -54.60 66.67
N ALA A 563 6.88 -53.97 65.51
CA ALA A 563 7.91 -53.20 64.83
C ALA A 563 8.48 -52.10 65.73
N LYS A 564 9.78 -51.79 65.57
CA LYS A 564 10.48 -50.78 66.38
C LYS A 564 9.87 -49.39 66.28
N ASP A 565 9.24 -49.10 65.15
CA ASP A 565 8.63 -47.80 64.85
C ASP A 565 7.15 -47.72 65.27
N ALA A 566 6.58 -48.81 65.77
CA ALA A 566 5.22 -48.84 66.32
C ALA A 566 5.22 -48.44 67.81
N VAL A 567 4.16 -47.78 68.24
CA VAL A 567 3.95 -47.31 69.62
C VAL A 567 2.88 -48.16 70.29
N PHE A 568 3.21 -48.79 71.42
CA PHE A 568 2.23 -49.48 72.25
C PHE A 568 1.46 -48.49 73.12
N GLU A 569 0.16 -48.39 72.88
CA GLU A 569 -0.75 -47.52 73.64
C GLU A 569 -1.33 -48.23 74.87
N LEU A 570 -1.58 -49.54 74.77
CA LEU A 570 -2.13 -50.34 75.86
C LEU A 570 -1.57 -51.76 75.81
N LEU A 571 -1.14 -52.27 76.96
CA LEU A 571 -0.75 -53.66 77.15
C LEU A 571 -1.48 -54.20 78.39
N THR A 572 -2.35 -55.17 78.20
CA THR A 572 -3.04 -55.89 79.28
C THR A 572 -2.85 -57.39 79.11
N ALA A 573 -3.26 -58.17 80.11
CA ALA A 573 -3.23 -59.63 80.00
C ALA A 573 -4.15 -60.18 78.88
N GLU A 574 -5.14 -59.40 78.43
CA GLU A 574 -6.19 -59.83 77.49
C GLU A 574 -6.16 -59.09 76.14
N SER A 575 -5.45 -57.96 76.04
CA SER A 575 -5.42 -57.15 74.82
C SER A 575 -4.16 -56.29 74.69
N VAL A 576 -3.75 -56.06 73.45
CA VAL A 576 -2.68 -55.14 73.05
C VAL A 576 -3.27 -54.10 72.10
N LYS A 577 -2.99 -52.83 72.35
CA LYS A 577 -3.29 -51.73 71.43
C LYS A 577 -1.97 -51.12 70.98
N SER A 578 -1.71 -51.17 69.68
CA SER A 578 -0.52 -50.61 69.05
C SER A 578 -0.96 -49.59 67.98
N ARG A 579 -0.15 -48.55 67.77
CA ARG A 579 -0.35 -47.51 66.76
C ARG A 579 0.93 -47.37 65.94
N ILE A 580 0.78 -47.13 64.64
CA ILE A 580 1.86 -46.68 63.77
C ILE A 580 1.46 -45.34 63.16
N ASP A 581 2.40 -44.39 63.17
CA ASP A 581 2.22 -43.07 62.57
C ASP A 581 2.97 -43.03 61.23
N LEU A 582 2.34 -42.50 60.18
CA LEU A 582 2.97 -42.25 58.89
C LEU A 582 2.84 -40.77 58.55
N LEU A 583 3.95 -40.15 58.18
CA LEU A 583 4.00 -38.77 57.69
C LEU A 583 4.71 -38.72 56.34
N LEU A 584 4.13 -37.98 55.40
CA LEU A 584 4.75 -37.68 54.10
C LEU A 584 5.20 -36.22 54.10
N MET A 585 6.45 -35.99 53.72
CA MET A 585 7.06 -34.66 53.63
C MET A 585 7.63 -34.43 52.23
N ASP A 586 7.47 -33.21 51.71
CA ASP A 586 8.12 -32.75 50.47
C ASP A 586 9.60 -32.42 50.68
#